data_AF-A0A1F8LPG9-F1
#
_entry.id   AF-A0A1F8LPG9-F1
#
_cell.length_a   1.000
_cell.length_b   1.000
_cell.length_c   1.000
_cell.angle_alpha   90.00
_cell.angle_beta   90.00
_cell.angle_gamma   90.00
#
_symmetry.space_group_name_H-M   'P 1'
#
loop_
_entity.id
_entity.type
_entity.pdbx_description
1 polymer ?
#
loop_
_entity_poly.entity_id
_entity_poly.type
_entity_poly.pdbx_seq_one_letter_code
_entity_poly.pdbx_strand_id
1 'polypeptide(L)'
;MGSRGVLTVLATALVAGVIGYQIGAQGGSPDRLVVVVVIGVLIIVAIGFVATRPPARPRRARGTLADARIGWIEFDRELDRSRRHAHPMAIVRVPWAAGAPSAPTHDPRPAEAAALAFGSVLRSADRTWAEGERVFLLLPETDRGRGEALIARLQVETRLPMPDRVRLAAFPDDGLTSGALIAALDRPAESAHPIPFRSARLPELAGAATSFTDRDPGAASGERLG
;
A
#
# COMPACT_ATOMS: atom_id res chain seq x y z
N MET A 1 9.17 27.95 9.90
CA MET A 1 9.78 28.67 8.75
C MET A 1 10.65 29.77 9.33
N GLY A 2 11.96 29.71 9.07
CA GLY A 2 12.86 30.81 9.44
C GLY A 2 12.51 32.06 8.62
N SER A 3 12.63 33.24 9.22
CA SER A 3 12.39 34.56 8.61
C SER A 3 13.04 34.74 7.23
N ARG A 4 14.10 33.99 6.94
CA ARG A 4 14.80 33.96 5.64
C ARG A 4 13.95 33.49 4.46
N GLY A 5 13.06 32.51 4.64
CA GLY A 5 12.25 31.98 3.54
C GLY A 5 11.17 32.95 3.06
N VAL A 6 10.63 33.77 3.97
CA VAL A 6 9.61 34.78 3.65
C VAL A 6 10.22 35.94 2.86
N LEU A 7 11.44 36.35 3.22
CA LEU A 7 12.17 37.42 2.51
C LEU A 7 12.47 37.05 1.05
N THR A 8 12.83 35.80 0.76
CA THR A 8 13.14 35.37 -0.63
C THR A 8 11.90 35.39 -1.52
N VAL A 9 10.74 34.96 -1.01
CA VAL A 9 9.48 34.97 -1.77
C VAL A 9 9.02 36.41 -2.06
N LEU A 10 9.13 37.30 -1.06
CA LEU A 10 8.79 38.72 -1.23
C LEU A 10 9.71 39.41 -2.24
N ALA A 11 11.02 39.16 -2.18
CA ALA A 11 11.98 39.73 -3.13
C ALA A 11 11.70 39.28 -4.57
N THR A 12 11.37 37.99 -4.77
CA THR A 12 11.08 37.44 -6.10
C THR A 12 9.80 38.02 -6.69
N ALA A 13 8.76 38.20 -5.87
CA ALA A 13 7.50 38.82 -6.29
C ALA A 13 7.69 40.30 -6.69
N LEU A 14 8.54 41.03 -5.95
CA LEU A 14 8.81 42.45 -6.22
C LEU A 14 9.57 42.64 -7.55
N VAL A 15 10.56 41.80 -7.82
CA VAL A 15 11.31 41.81 -9.09
C VAL A 15 10.38 41.49 -10.28
N ALA A 16 9.53 40.47 -10.15
CA ALA A 16 8.58 40.12 -11.21
C ALA A 16 7.57 41.25 -11.50
N GLY A 17 7.10 41.94 -10.46
CA GLY A 17 6.20 43.10 -10.60
C GLY A 17 6.87 44.27 -11.33
N VAL A 18 8.13 44.59 -11.00
CA VAL A 18 8.89 45.67 -11.64
C VAL A 18 9.15 45.38 -13.13
N ILE A 19 9.49 44.13 -13.48
CA ILE A 19 9.70 43.72 -14.88
C ILE A 19 8.39 43.83 -15.67
N GLY A 20 7.26 43.35 -15.11
CA GLY A 20 5.96 43.47 -15.75
C GLY A 20 5.53 44.92 -16.00
N TYR A 21 5.80 45.82 -15.04
CA TYR A 21 5.53 47.24 -15.17
C TYR A 21 6.34 47.91 -16.29
N GLN A 22 7.65 47.63 -16.36
CA GLN A 22 8.53 48.20 -17.39
C GLN A 22 8.14 47.78 -18.81
N ILE A 23 7.71 46.52 -18.99
CA ILE A 23 7.24 46.02 -20.29
C ILE A 23 5.89 46.65 -20.68
N GLY A 24 4.98 46.86 -19.72
CA GLY A 24 3.70 47.51 -19.96
C GLY A 24 3.82 48.99 -20.31
N ALA A 25 4.83 49.69 -19.76
CA ALA A 25 5.07 51.10 -20.01
C ALA A 25 5.54 51.41 -21.45
N GLN A 26 6.01 50.43 -22.22
CA GLN A 26 6.56 50.62 -23.57
C GLN A 26 5.53 50.52 -24.72
N GLY A 27 4.23 50.68 -24.47
CA GLY A 27 3.25 50.96 -25.52
C GLY A 27 2.21 49.86 -25.82
N GLY A 28 1.76 49.13 -24.80
CA GLY A 28 0.61 48.22 -24.91
C GLY A 28 -0.71 48.93 -24.64
N SER A 29 -1.79 48.53 -25.33
CA SER A 29 -3.16 48.95 -25.00
C SER A 29 -3.46 48.69 -23.51
N PRO A 30 -4.20 49.59 -22.83
CA PRO A 30 -4.44 49.52 -21.38
C PRO A 30 -5.04 48.17 -20.93
N ASP A 31 -5.77 47.49 -21.80
CA ASP A 31 -6.34 46.16 -21.54
C ASP A 31 -5.28 45.08 -21.26
N ARG A 32 -4.09 45.19 -21.88
CA ARG A 32 -3.00 44.20 -21.68
C ARG A 32 -2.33 44.36 -20.32
N LEU A 33 -2.24 45.59 -19.82
CA LEU A 33 -1.72 45.86 -18.48
C LEU A 33 -2.58 45.20 -17.40
N VAL A 34 -3.91 45.26 -17.55
CA VAL A 34 -4.85 44.62 -16.61
C VAL A 34 -4.64 43.09 -16.57
N VAL A 35 -4.48 42.44 -17.73
CA VAL A 35 -4.28 40.99 -17.81
C VAL A 35 -2.97 40.55 -17.15
N VAL A 36 -1.87 41.28 -17.39
CA VAL A 36 -0.56 40.95 -16.80
C VAL A 36 -0.59 41.08 -15.27
N VAL A 37 -1.22 42.13 -14.75
CA VAL A 37 -1.36 42.33 -13.30
C VAL A 37 -2.19 41.21 -12.66
N VAL A 38 -3.32 40.84 -13.27
CA VAL A 38 -4.19 39.76 -12.75
C VAL A 38 -3.45 38.42 -12.72
N ILE A 39 -2.73 38.07 -13.79
CA ILE A 39 -1.93 36.83 -13.84
C ILE A 39 -0.83 36.84 -12.77
N GLY A 40 -0.13 37.97 -12.61
CA GLY A 40 0.90 38.12 -11.58
C GLY A 40 0.35 37.92 -10.16
N VAL A 41 -0.80 38.51 -9.86
CA VAL A 41 -1.48 38.34 -8.56
C VAL A 41 -1.90 36.89 -8.34
N LEU A 42 -2.48 36.23 -9.36
CA LEU A 42 -2.88 34.82 -9.26
C LEU A 42 -1.69 33.89 -8.99
N ILE A 43 -0.55 34.13 -9.62
CA ILE A 43 0.69 33.36 -9.37
C ILE A 43 1.17 33.55 -7.94
N ILE A 44 1.19 34.80 -7.43
CA ILE A 44 1.60 35.10 -6.05
C ILE A 44 0.65 34.42 -5.04
N VAL A 45 -0.66 34.48 -5.27
CA VAL A 45 -1.67 33.82 -4.43
C VAL A 45 -1.50 32.31 -4.46
N ALA A 46 -1.27 31.71 -5.63
CA ALA A 46 -1.04 30.27 -5.75
C ALA A 46 0.24 29.83 -5.02
N ILE A 47 1.35 30.57 -5.16
CA ILE A 47 2.60 30.29 -4.43
C ILE A 47 2.39 30.46 -2.93
N GLY A 48 1.71 31.53 -2.51
CA GLY A 48 1.35 31.78 -1.12
C GLY A 48 0.49 30.65 -0.55
N PHE A 49 -0.51 30.16 -1.29
CA PHE A 49 -1.34 29.03 -0.88
C PHE A 49 -0.54 27.72 -0.76
N VAL A 50 0.37 27.45 -1.70
CA VAL A 50 1.25 26.27 -1.64
C VAL A 50 2.25 26.38 -0.47
N ALA A 51 2.77 27.57 -0.18
CA ALA A 51 3.73 27.81 0.89
C ALA A 51 3.08 27.92 2.29
N THR A 52 1.79 28.27 2.37
CA THR A 52 1.02 28.36 3.61
C THR A 52 0.24 27.09 3.94
N ARG A 53 0.16 26.12 3.01
CA ARG A 53 -0.17 24.75 3.40
C ARG A 53 0.82 24.38 4.49
N PRO A 54 0.37 24.19 5.74
CA PRO A 54 1.27 23.74 6.79
C PRO A 54 1.98 22.53 6.22
N PRO A 55 3.33 22.44 6.30
CA PRO A 55 4.01 21.22 5.87
C PRO A 55 3.24 20.12 6.55
N ALA A 56 2.62 19.23 5.78
CA ALA A 56 1.79 18.17 6.32
C ALA A 56 2.65 17.58 7.41
N ARG A 57 2.32 17.89 8.68
CA ARG A 57 3.19 17.53 9.80
C ARG A 57 3.33 16.04 9.58
N PRO A 58 4.53 15.49 9.29
CA PRO A 58 4.67 14.07 9.07
C PRO A 58 4.02 13.49 10.30
N ARG A 59 2.82 12.91 10.11
CA ARG A 59 1.87 12.66 11.18
C ARG A 59 2.56 11.56 11.90
N ARG A 60 3.43 11.89 12.89
CA ARG A 60 4.55 11.09 13.37
C ARG A 60 4.07 9.68 13.23
N ALA A 61 4.46 9.04 12.12
CA ALA A 61 3.99 7.71 11.86
C ALA A 61 4.58 7.02 13.06
N ARG A 62 3.74 6.68 14.02
CA ARG A 62 4.15 5.91 15.18
C ARG A 62 4.35 4.49 14.67
N GLY A 63 5.10 4.35 13.59
CA GLY A 63 5.86 3.19 13.20
C GLY A 63 7.09 3.20 14.09
N THR A 64 6.88 3.12 15.40
CA THR A 64 7.71 2.20 16.16
C THR A 64 7.56 0.88 15.42
N LEU A 65 8.64 0.42 14.79
CA LEU A 65 8.73 -0.96 14.35
C LEU A 65 8.16 -1.82 15.48
N ALA A 66 7.09 -2.54 15.18
CA ALA A 66 6.61 -3.49 16.15
C ALA A 66 7.73 -4.50 16.41
N ASP A 67 7.83 -4.97 17.65
CA ASP A 67 8.64 -6.14 17.96
C ASP A 67 8.22 -7.29 17.03
N ALA A 68 9.19 -8.10 16.56
CA ALA A 68 8.91 -9.19 15.62
C ALA A 68 7.79 -10.11 16.10
N ARG A 69 7.75 -10.41 17.40
CA ARG A 69 6.70 -11.23 18.01
C ARG A 69 5.33 -10.58 17.88
N ILE A 70 5.23 -9.27 18.10
CA ILE A 70 3.99 -8.52 17.94
C ILE A 70 3.56 -8.52 16.47
N GLY A 71 4.50 -8.33 15.55
CA GLY A 71 4.24 -8.38 14.12
C GLY A 71 3.64 -9.71 13.66
N TRP A 72 4.24 -10.83 14.10
CA TRP A 72 3.73 -12.16 13.80
C TRP A 72 2.36 -12.45 14.43
N ILE A 73 2.10 -11.96 15.65
CA ILE A 73 0.77 -12.06 16.27
C ILE A 73 -0.29 -11.29 15.45
N GLU A 74 0.03 -10.11 14.95
CA GLU A 74 -0.88 -9.33 14.10
C GLU A 74 -1.11 -10.02 12.74
N PHE A 75 -0.08 -10.67 12.17
CA PHE A 75 -0.22 -11.49 10.98
C PHE A 75 -1.18 -12.66 11.18
N ASP A 76 -1.03 -13.44 12.26
CA ASP A 76 -1.93 -14.57 12.54
C ASP A 76 -3.38 -14.10 12.78
N ARG A 77 -3.56 -12.98 13.48
CA ARG A 77 -4.88 -12.37 13.69
C ARG A 77 -5.54 -11.95 12.38
N GLU A 78 -4.78 -11.31 11.50
CA GLU A 78 -5.30 -10.84 10.21
C GLU A 78 -5.59 -11.99 9.26
N LEU A 79 -4.79 -13.06 9.29
CA LEU A 79 -5.07 -14.28 8.54
C LEU A 79 -6.37 -14.95 9.01
N ASP A 80 -6.58 -15.06 10.32
CA ASP A 80 -7.83 -15.59 10.88
C ASP A 80 -9.04 -14.73 10.49
N ARG A 81 -8.91 -13.40 10.56
CA ARG A 81 -9.94 -12.45 10.06
C ARG A 81 -10.22 -12.66 8.57
N SER A 82 -9.18 -12.74 7.75
CA SER A 82 -9.27 -12.91 6.29
C SER A 82 -9.98 -14.21 5.92
N ARG A 83 -9.70 -15.31 6.64
CA ARG A 83 -10.39 -16.60 6.48
C ARG A 83 -11.86 -16.52 6.87
N ARG A 84 -12.19 -15.84 7.97
CA ARG A 84 -13.59 -15.70 8.44
C ARG A 84 -14.45 -14.83 7.54
N HIS A 85 -13.87 -13.78 6.97
CA HIS A 85 -14.60 -12.77 6.19
C HIS A 85 -14.34 -12.82 4.68
N ALA A 86 -13.54 -13.77 4.21
CA ALA A 86 -13.13 -13.91 2.82
C ALA A 86 -12.54 -12.61 2.24
N HIS A 87 -11.76 -11.88 3.05
CA HIS A 87 -11.06 -10.68 2.60
C HIS A 87 -9.62 -11.01 2.18
N PRO A 88 -9.10 -10.36 1.13
CA PRO A 88 -7.72 -10.55 0.72
C PRO A 88 -6.79 -9.86 1.71
N MET A 89 -5.60 -10.42 1.91
CA MET A 89 -4.49 -9.75 2.59
C MET A 89 -3.19 -10.10 1.90
N ALA A 90 -2.21 -9.21 2.00
CA ALA A 90 -0.87 -9.47 1.49
C ALA A 90 0.18 -9.26 2.60
N ILE A 91 1.23 -10.07 2.56
CA ILE A 91 2.44 -9.88 3.34
C ILE A 91 3.62 -9.70 2.39
N VAL A 92 4.44 -8.70 2.68
CA VAL A 92 5.62 -8.35 1.88
C VAL A 92 6.85 -8.51 2.74
N ARG A 93 7.87 -9.18 2.22
CA ARG A 93 9.20 -9.22 2.80
C ARG A 93 10.14 -8.35 1.99
N VAL A 94 10.68 -7.33 2.63
CA VAL A 94 11.70 -6.43 2.08
C VAL A 94 13.03 -6.76 2.75
N PRO A 95 14.03 -7.27 2.01
CA PRO A 95 15.35 -7.45 2.57
C PRO A 95 15.96 -6.07 2.81
N TRP A 96 16.53 -5.91 3.98
CA TRP A 96 17.23 -4.71 4.37
C TRP A 96 18.68 -5.09 4.59
N ALA A 97 19.51 -4.97 3.55
CA ALA A 97 20.94 -5.16 3.69
C ALA A 97 21.58 -3.83 4.15
N ALA A 98 22.54 -3.91 5.06
CA ALA A 98 23.35 -2.81 5.60
C ALA A 98 24.22 -2.02 4.57
N GLY A 99 23.82 -1.98 3.30
CA GLY A 99 24.55 -1.37 2.19
C GLY A 99 23.83 -0.17 1.54
N ALA A 100 22.84 0.43 2.20
CA ALA A 100 22.34 1.73 1.75
C ALA A 100 23.52 2.73 1.71
N PRO A 101 23.70 3.52 0.64
CA PRO A 101 24.85 4.39 0.48
C PRO A 101 24.91 5.41 1.62
N SER A 102 25.86 5.18 2.54
CA SER A 102 26.45 6.14 3.46
C SER A 102 25.49 7.18 4.05
N ALA A 103 24.50 6.72 4.83
CA ALA A 103 24.08 7.54 5.96
C ALA A 103 25.24 7.55 6.99
N PRO A 104 25.61 8.70 7.57
CA PRO A 104 26.75 8.80 8.48
C PRO A 104 26.64 7.74 9.59
N THR A 105 27.77 7.06 9.78
CA THR A 105 28.01 5.77 10.44
C THR A 105 27.68 5.69 11.95
N HIS A 106 26.55 6.24 12.41
CA HIS A 106 26.24 6.30 13.85
C HIS A 106 24.76 6.06 14.22
N ASP A 107 23.90 5.62 13.29
CA ASP A 107 22.51 5.30 13.65
C ASP A 107 22.28 3.77 13.76
N PRO A 108 22.16 3.23 14.99
CA PRO A 108 22.19 1.79 15.24
C PRO A 108 20.92 1.03 14.85
N ARG A 109 19.97 1.62 14.10
CA ARG A 109 18.70 0.94 13.76
C ARG A 109 18.31 1.11 12.28
N PRO A 110 19.05 0.46 11.37
CA PRO A 110 18.77 0.50 9.93
C PRO A 110 17.31 0.14 9.59
N ALA A 111 16.73 -0.80 10.32
CA ALA A 111 15.34 -1.20 10.15
C ALA A 111 14.34 -0.10 10.55
N GLU A 112 14.62 0.70 11.59
CA GLU A 112 13.74 1.81 11.98
C GLU A 112 13.72 2.90 10.92
N ALA A 113 14.88 3.20 10.31
CA ALA A 113 14.97 4.10 9.18
C ALA A 113 14.16 3.60 7.98
N ALA A 114 14.18 2.28 7.72
CA ALA A 114 13.36 1.65 6.69
C ALA A 114 11.86 1.79 6.98
N ALA A 115 11.44 1.50 8.20
CA ALA A 115 10.04 1.61 8.61
C ALA A 115 9.53 3.06 8.53
N LEU A 116 10.36 4.03 8.90
CA LEU A 116 10.06 5.45 8.71
C LEU A 116 9.91 5.81 7.23
N ALA A 117 10.78 5.28 6.36
CA ALA A 117 10.70 5.49 4.92
C ALA A 117 9.41 4.89 4.32
N PHE A 118 8.94 3.76 4.84
CA PHE A 118 7.68 3.15 4.40
C PHE A 118 6.45 3.89 4.94
N GLY A 119 6.57 4.55 6.10
CA GLY A 119 5.45 5.21 6.78
C GLY A 119 4.73 6.30 5.96
N SER A 120 5.39 6.92 4.97
CA SER A 120 4.73 7.87 4.05
C SER A 120 3.86 7.20 2.98
N VAL A 121 4.12 5.93 2.71
CA VAL A 121 3.52 5.15 1.61
C VAL A 121 2.37 4.28 2.12
N LEU A 122 2.50 3.82 3.35
CA LEU A 122 1.58 2.90 4.01
C LEU A 122 0.33 3.60 4.58
N ARG A 123 -0.77 2.86 4.62
CA ARG A 123 -2.01 3.25 5.27
C ARG A 123 -1.91 3.05 6.78
N SER A 124 -2.82 3.66 7.54
CA SER A 124 -2.88 3.47 8.99
C SER A 124 -3.24 2.05 9.44
N ALA A 125 -3.89 1.27 8.56
CA ALA A 125 -4.23 -0.12 8.82
C ALA A 125 -3.04 -1.07 8.61
N ASP A 126 -2.07 -0.67 7.77
CA ASP A 126 -0.90 -1.48 7.46
C ASP A 126 -0.03 -1.63 8.72
N ARG A 127 0.70 -2.73 8.80
CA ARG A 127 1.62 -3.02 9.92
C ARG A 127 3.01 -3.29 9.39
N THR A 128 4.01 -2.85 10.14
CA THR A 128 5.42 -3.05 9.81
C THR A 128 6.21 -3.51 11.03
N TRP A 129 7.01 -4.55 10.85
CA TRP A 129 7.96 -5.03 11.85
C TRP A 129 9.24 -5.48 11.19
N ALA A 130 10.29 -5.64 11.98
CA ALA A 130 11.60 -6.07 11.53
C ALA A 130 11.98 -7.37 12.23
N GLU A 131 12.63 -8.26 11.50
CA GLU A 131 13.14 -9.52 12.02
C GLU A 131 14.47 -9.82 11.29
N GLY A 132 15.57 -9.65 12.02
CA GLY A 132 16.91 -9.68 11.43
C GLY A 132 17.08 -8.61 10.34
N GLU A 133 17.66 -9.01 9.20
CA GLU A 133 17.91 -8.16 8.02
C GLU A 133 16.69 -8.05 7.08
N ARG A 134 15.47 -8.14 7.65
CA ARG A 134 14.23 -8.17 6.88
C ARG A 134 13.21 -7.25 7.55
N VAL A 135 12.51 -6.49 6.72
CA VAL A 135 11.32 -5.75 7.11
C VAL A 135 10.11 -6.43 6.50
N PHE A 136 9.09 -6.66 7.31
CA PHE A 136 7.83 -7.22 6.88
C PHE A 136 6.76 -6.13 6.86
N LEU A 137 5.93 -6.16 5.83
CA LEU A 137 4.76 -5.30 5.66
C LEU A 137 3.54 -6.21 5.61
N LEU A 138 2.59 -6.01 6.52
CA LEU A 138 1.27 -6.63 6.47
C LEU A 138 0.27 -5.62 5.93
N LEU A 139 -0.45 -6.02 4.89
CA LEU A 139 -1.37 -5.19 4.12
C LEU A 139 -2.78 -5.81 4.20
N PRO A 140 -3.59 -5.44 5.19
CA PRO A 140 -5.01 -5.82 5.25
C PRO A 140 -5.77 -5.38 3.99
N GLU A 141 -6.81 -6.14 3.61
CA GLU A 141 -7.71 -5.82 2.49
C GLU A 141 -6.98 -5.54 1.15
N THR A 142 -5.86 -6.23 0.94
CA THR A 142 -4.96 -6.02 -0.19
C THR A 142 -4.77 -7.32 -0.95
N ASP A 143 -5.23 -7.34 -2.20
CA ASP A 143 -4.97 -8.43 -3.15
C ASP A 143 -3.54 -8.35 -3.74
N ARG A 144 -3.16 -9.36 -4.53
CA ARG A 144 -1.83 -9.44 -5.15
C ARG A 144 -1.51 -8.20 -6.00
N GLY A 145 -2.42 -7.79 -6.88
CA GLY A 145 -2.19 -6.68 -7.80
C GLY A 145 -1.97 -5.35 -7.07
N ARG A 146 -2.74 -5.08 -6.01
CA ARG A 146 -2.53 -3.90 -5.15
C ARG A 146 -1.22 -3.97 -4.36
N GLY A 147 -0.84 -5.17 -3.90
CA GLY A 147 0.44 -5.41 -3.24
C GLY A 147 1.63 -5.14 -4.16
N GLU A 148 1.58 -5.61 -5.40
CA GLU A 148 2.60 -5.35 -6.42
C GLU A 148 2.70 -3.86 -6.77
N ALA A 149 1.56 -3.17 -6.92
CA ALA A 149 1.53 -1.73 -7.15
C ALA A 149 2.17 -0.95 -5.98
N LEU A 150 1.94 -1.39 -4.74
CA LEU A 150 2.60 -0.81 -3.56
C LEU A 150 4.11 -1.03 -3.64
N ILE A 151 4.58 -2.24 -3.97
CA ILE A 151 6.01 -2.54 -4.10
C ILE A 151 6.65 -1.65 -5.17
N ALA A 152 6.02 -1.48 -6.34
CA ALA A 152 6.51 -0.60 -7.39
C ALA A 152 6.66 0.85 -6.89
N ARG A 153 5.67 1.34 -6.12
CA ARG A 153 5.74 2.68 -5.50
C ARG A 153 6.85 2.79 -4.46
N LEU A 154 7.01 1.78 -3.60
CA LEU A 154 8.08 1.72 -2.62
C LEU A 154 9.46 1.76 -3.29
N GLN A 155 9.65 1.04 -4.40
CA GLN A 155 10.90 1.06 -5.16
C GLN A 155 11.24 2.47 -5.66
N VAL A 156 10.26 3.21 -6.18
CA VAL A 156 10.43 4.58 -6.68
C VAL A 156 10.72 5.57 -5.53
N GLU A 157 9.92 5.53 -4.46
CA GLU A 157 9.95 6.55 -3.41
C GLU A 157 11.11 6.35 -2.41
N THR A 158 11.45 5.09 -2.11
CA THR A 158 12.46 4.77 -1.08
C THR A 158 13.82 4.34 -1.67
N ARG A 159 13.95 4.30 -3.00
CA ARG A 159 15.15 3.88 -3.73
C ARG A 159 15.71 2.55 -3.19
N LEU A 160 14.84 1.56 -2.99
CA LEU A 160 15.23 0.28 -2.40
C LEU A 160 16.35 -0.35 -3.24
N PRO A 161 17.49 -0.72 -2.62
CA PRO A 161 18.67 -1.14 -3.38
C PRO A 161 18.52 -2.50 -4.06
N MET A 162 17.46 -3.27 -3.76
CA MET A 162 17.31 -4.66 -4.23
C MET A 162 15.86 -5.02 -4.56
N PRO A 163 15.29 -4.49 -5.66
CA PRO A 163 13.91 -4.78 -6.08
C PRO A 163 13.67 -6.28 -6.29
N ASP A 164 14.64 -7.00 -6.86
CA ASP A 164 14.53 -8.44 -7.18
C ASP A 164 14.49 -9.35 -5.96
N ARG A 165 14.70 -8.80 -4.76
CA ARG A 165 14.68 -9.55 -3.50
C ARG A 165 13.45 -9.25 -2.65
N VAL A 166 12.61 -8.29 -3.04
CA VAL A 166 11.30 -8.08 -2.43
C VAL A 166 10.42 -9.28 -2.76
N ARG A 167 9.70 -9.82 -1.77
CA ARG A 167 8.80 -10.96 -1.94
C ARG A 167 7.42 -10.59 -1.44
N LEU A 168 6.40 -11.08 -2.13
CA LEU A 168 4.99 -10.88 -1.81
C LEU A 168 4.34 -12.25 -1.68
N ALA A 169 3.53 -12.43 -0.65
CA ALA A 169 2.57 -13.52 -0.55
C ALA A 169 1.18 -12.95 -0.31
N ALA A 170 0.18 -13.41 -1.06
CA ALA A 170 -1.20 -12.95 -1.01
C ALA A 170 -2.13 -14.09 -0.59
N PHE A 171 -2.99 -13.83 0.39
CA PHE A 171 -4.13 -14.69 0.71
C PHE A 171 -5.32 -14.31 -0.18
N PRO A 172 -6.07 -15.28 -0.73
CA PRO A 172 -5.89 -16.74 -0.58
C PRO A 172 -4.94 -17.39 -1.61
N ASP A 173 -4.42 -16.62 -2.55
CA ASP A 173 -3.76 -17.15 -3.76
C ASP A 173 -2.48 -17.95 -3.51
N ASP A 174 -1.64 -17.54 -2.55
CA ASP A 174 -0.37 -18.20 -2.20
C ASP A 174 -0.51 -19.26 -1.10
N GLY A 175 -1.68 -19.35 -0.47
CA GLY A 175 -1.94 -20.33 0.56
C GLY A 175 -3.03 -19.93 1.56
N LEU A 176 -3.63 -20.95 2.17
CA LEU A 176 -4.70 -20.79 3.17
C LEU A 176 -4.20 -20.85 4.62
N THR A 177 -2.90 -21.08 4.81
CA THR A 177 -2.27 -21.21 6.14
C THR A 177 -1.08 -20.26 6.27
N SER A 178 -0.74 -19.91 7.51
CA SER A 178 0.42 -19.08 7.82
C SER A 178 1.70 -19.70 7.25
N GLY A 179 1.89 -21.01 7.44
CA GLY A 179 3.03 -21.75 6.90
C GLY A 179 3.12 -21.70 5.38
N ALA A 180 2.00 -21.76 4.65
CA ALA A 180 2.00 -21.67 3.19
C ALA A 180 2.40 -20.27 2.70
N LEU A 181 1.88 -19.21 3.33
CA LEU A 181 2.23 -17.84 3.00
C LEU A 181 3.70 -17.53 3.34
N ILE A 182 4.19 -17.99 4.48
CA ILE A 182 5.60 -17.83 4.87
C ILE A 182 6.52 -18.60 3.89
N ALA A 183 6.17 -19.84 3.53
CA ALA A 183 6.91 -20.60 2.53
C ALA A 183 6.93 -19.92 1.15
N ALA A 184 5.85 -19.23 0.78
CA ALA A 184 5.81 -18.43 -0.44
C ALA A 184 6.78 -17.23 -0.39
N LEU A 185 6.93 -16.58 0.77
CA LEU A 185 7.92 -15.51 0.96
C LEU A 185 9.37 -16.01 0.87
N ASP A 186 9.63 -17.25 1.26
CA ASP A 186 10.97 -17.86 1.20
C ASP A 186 11.32 -18.44 -0.18
N ARG A 187 10.36 -18.54 -1.09
CA ARG A 187 10.58 -19.13 -2.41
C ARG A 187 11.55 -18.28 -3.26
N PRO A 188 12.50 -18.91 -3.99
CA PRO A 188 13.29 -18.23 -5.01
C PRO A 188 12.37 -17.59 -6.07
N ALA A 189 12.72 -16.40 -6.56
CA ALA A 189 11.90 -15.69 -7.57
C ALA A 189 11.69 -16.53 -8.85
N GLU A 190 12.68 -17.36 -9.19
CA GLU A 190 12.67 -18.22 -10.37
C GLU A 190 11.67 -19.38 -10.27
N SER A 191 11.21 -19.71 -9.06
CA SER A 191 10.24 -20.79 -8.80
C SER A 191 8.81 -20.27 -8.58
N ALA A 192 8.55 -18.98 -8.80
CA ALA A 192 7.24 -18.34 -8.61
C ALA A 192 6.26 -18.68 -9.75
N HIS A 193 6.20 -19.95 -10.17
CA HIS A 193 5.05 -20.43 -10.91
C HIS A 193 3.86 -20.46 -9.92
N PRO A 194 2.73 -19.79 -10.24
CA PRO A 194 1.53 -19.94 -9.42
C PRO A 194 1.25 -21.43 -9.35
N ILE A 195 1.21 -22.03 -8.16
CA ILE A 195 0.65 -23.37 -8.04
C ILE A 195 -0.83 -23.13 -8.34
N PRO A 196 -1.37 -23.57 -9.48
CA PRO A 196 -2.80 -23.44 -9.68
C PRO A 196 -3.43 -24.30 -8.59
N PHE A 197 -4.01 -23.66 -7.57
CA PHE A 197 -5.09 -24.29 -6.84
C PHE A 197 -6.17 -24.46 -7.89
N ARG A 198 -6.13 -25.65 -8.52
CA ARG A 198 -7.19 -26.16 -9.35
C ARG A 198 -8.42 -26.11 -8.45
N SER A 199 -9.20 -25.06 -8.61
CA SER A 199 -10.65 -25.12 -8.51
C SER A 199 -11.05 -26.19 -9.51
N ALA A 200 -10.89 -27.45 -9.08
CA ALA A 200 -11.72 -28.50 -9.56
C ALA A 200 -13.10 -27.96 -9.25
N ARG A 201 -13.72 -27.34 -10.27
CA ARG A 201 -15.15 -27.44 -10.44
C ARG A 201 -15.47 -28.86 -10.00
N LEU A 202 -16.35 -28.98 -9.03
CA LEU A 202 -17.27 -30.09 -9.01
C LEU A 202 -18.29 -29.77 -10.10
N PRO A 203 -18.09 -30.08 -11.41
CA PRO A 203 -19.25 -30.56 -12.13
C PRO A 203 -19.63 -31.88 -11.45
N GLU A 204 -20.91 -32.22 -11.42
CA GLU A 204 -21.31 -33.62 -11.19
C GLU A 204 -21.42 -34.14 -9.73
N LEU A 205 -21.68 -33.27 -8.73
CA LEU A 205 -22.38 -33.72 -7.51
C LEU A 205 -23.82 -33.18 -7.38
N ALA A 206 -24.23 -32.32 -8.32
CA ALA A 206 -25.62 -31.84 -8.42
C ALA A 206 -26.55 -32.76 -9.24
N GLY A 207 -26.03 -33.84 -9.83
CA GLY A 207 -26.81 -34.74 -10.69
C GLY A 207 -27.32 -36.04 -10.03
N ALA A 208 -26.88 -36.36 -8.81
CA ALA A 208 -27.10 -37.69 -8.21
C ALA A 208 -28.21 -37.76 -7.14
N ALA A 209 -28.95 -36.67 -6.88
CA ALA A 209 -29.86 -36.58 -5.74
C ALA A 209 -31.37 -36.56 -6.08
N THR A 210 -31.79 -36.99 -7.28
CA THR A 210 -33.22 -37.01 -7.67
C THR A 210 -33.84 -38.38 -7.90
N SER A 211 -33.16 -39.50 -7.61
CA SER A 211 -33.75 -40.85 -7.72
C SER A 211 -33.82 -41.59 -6.38
N PHE A 212 -34.53 -41.04 -5.39
CA PHE A 212 -34.88 -41.79 -4.17
C PHE A 212 -36.22 -41.34 -3.58
N THR A 213 -37.28 -41.39 -4.38
CA THR A 213 -38.67 -41.35 -3.87
C THR A 213 -39.55 -42.06 -4.88
N ASP A 214 -39.51 -43.38 -4.89
CA ASP A 214 -40.64 -44.20 -5.31
C ASP A 214 -40.56 -45.55 -4.58
N ARG A 215 -41.01 -45.55 -3.33
CA ARG A 215 -41.25 -46.79 -2.58
C ARG A 215 -42.64 -46.68 -2.00
N ASP A 216 -43.57 -47.14 -2.81
CA ASP A 216 -44.99 -47.39 -2.55
C ASP A 216 -45.20 -48.20 -1.26
N PRO A 217 -45.82 -47.64 -0.21
CA PRO A 217 -46.24 -48.38 0.98
C PRO A 217 -47.77 -48.45 1.01
N GLY A 218 -48.39 -49.31 0.18
CA GLY A 218 -49.83 -49.18 -0.02
C GLY A 218 -50.62 -50.41 -0.49
N ALA A 219 -50.23 -51.65 -0.16
CA ALA A 219 -51.11 -52.80 -0.41
C ALA A 219 -50.88 -53.95 0.60
N ALA A 220 -51.35 -53.76 1.84
CA ALA A 220 -51.59 -54.88 2.75
C ALA A 220 -53.10 -55.04 2.95
N SER A 221 -53.60 -56.07 2.29
CA SER A 221 -54.95 -56.62 2.29
C SER A 221 -55.59 -56.71 3.68
N GLY A 222 -56.77 -56.12 3.81
CA GLY A 222 -57.74 -56.51 4.83
C GLY A 222 -58.44 -57.79 4.38
N GLU A 223 -58.13 -58.91 5.04
CA GLU A 223 -58.94 -60.13 4.97
C GLU A 223 -59.49 -60.46 6.37
N ARG A 224 -60.83 -60.52 6.42
CA ARG A 224 -61.70 -61.33 7.29
C ARG A 224 -61.65 -61.14 8.81
N LEU A 225 -62.80 -60.74 9.36
CA LEU A 225 -63.65 -61.56 10.24
C LEU A 225 -64.92 -60.77 10.59
N GLY A 226 -66.10 -61.35 10.30
CA GLY A 226 -67.41 -60.79 10.66
C GLY A 226 -68.47 -61.04 9.61
#